data_AF-A0A2E7UTR9-F1
#
_entry.id   AF-A0A2E7UTR9-F1
#
_cell.length_a   1.000
_cell.length_b   1.000
_cell.length_c   1.000
_cell.angle_alpha   90.00
_cell.angle_beta   90.00
_cell.angle_gamma   90.00
#
_symmetry.space_group_name_H-M   'P 1'
#
loop_
_entity.id
_entity.type
_entity.pdbx_description
1 polymer ?
#
loop_
_entity_poly.entity_id
_entity_poly.type
_entity_poly.pdbx_seq_one_letter_code
_entity_poly.pdbx_strand_id
1 'polypeptide(L)'
;MSTQAFLKVVSGARQGLNIPLNQSEPLVIGRKNGELLLDDPLVSGTHAQLVFRNDGWVVQDLGSTNGTMIDGRLVRDAQLRPGAELAIGSHRLVLFVGLEQEERELQSPESTADIAWLMDEELVEQQPTSDSTLPPADVIDQDLRLPPGLQALVEVIAGEDAGTVHRFARGNITIGRKSGEVPLSDIEVSRRHAVIEVFGRRMLFLRDLGSTNGTYHNGRRISVARLRTGDTIGIGRSVLKLQIAR
;
A
#
# COMPACT_ATOMS: atom_id res chain seq x y z
N MET A 1 19.57 4.17 -5.25
CA MET A 1 18.29 3.52 -5.56
C MET A 1 17.42 3.63 -4.31
N SER A 2 16.29 4.33 -4.36
CA SER A 2 15.44 4.54 -3.17
C SER A 2 14.27 3.54 -3.24
N THR A 3 14.44 2.36 -2.65
CA THR A 3 13.33 1.39 -2.52
C THR A 3 12.25 2.02 -1.64
N GLN A 4 11.12 2.44 -2.24
CA GLN A 4 10.00 2.98 -1.48
C GLN A 4 9.32 1.86 -0.69
N ALA A 5 9.40 1.95 0.64
CA ALA A 5 8.71 1.06 1.57
C ALA A 5 7.76 1.86 2.45
N PHE A 6 6.69 1.23 2.93
CA PHE A 6 5.80 1.81 3.93
C PHE A 6 5.31 0.73 4.90
N LEU A 7 4.93 1.16 6.09
CA LEU A 7 4.30 0.35 7.10
C LEU A 7 2.82 0.69 7.13
N LYS A 8 1.94 -0.32 7.03
CA LYS A 8 0.49 -0.12 7.09
C LYS A 8 -0.07 -0.65 8.40
N VAL A 9 -0.86 0.15 9.10
CA VAL A 9 -1.62 -0.27 10.26
C VAL A 9 -2.86 -1.03 9.79
N VAL A 10 -2.89 -2.34 10.02
CA VAL A 10 -4.00 -3.21 9.61
C VAL A 10 -5.05 -3.40 10.72
N SER A 11 -4.71 -3.12 11.97
CA SER A 11 -5.67 -3.09 13.08
C SER A 11 -5.28 -2.12 14.20
N GLY A 12 -6.27 -1.70 15.00
CA GLY A 12 -6.13 -0.77 16.12
C GLY A 12 -6.71 0.62 15.79
N ALA A 13 -6.56 1.58 16.71
CA ALA A 13 -7.18 2.92 16.60
C ALA A 13 -6.81 3.70 15.33
N ARG A 14 -5.66 3.38 14.71
CA ARG A 14 -5.16 4.00 13.47
C ARG A 14 -5.24 3.05 12.26
N GLN A 15 -6.16 2.09 12.27
CA GLN A 15 -6.34 1.17 11.15
C GLN A 15 -6.49 1.94 9.83
N GLY A 16 -5.75 1.53 8.81
CA GLY A 16 -5.71 2.18 7.50
C GLY A 16 -4.56 3.18 7.33
N LEU A 17 -3.90 3.60 8.42
CA LEU A 17 -2.75 4.50 8.35
C LEU A 17 -1.57 3.85 7.63
N ASN A 18 -1.00 4.54 6.64
CA ASN A 18 0.20 4.14 5.92
C ASN A 18 1.34 5.11 6.27
N ILE A 19 2.46 4.59 6.76
CA ILE A 19 3.62 5.36 7.18
C ILE A 19 4.76 5.09 6.18
N PRO A 20 5.19 6.08 5.38
CA PRO A 20 6.35 5.92 4.50
C PRO A 20 7.61 5.67 5.33
N LEU A 21 8.46 4.77 4.87
CA LEU A 21 9.69 4.41 5.55
C LEU A 21 10.90 4.99 4.81
N ASN A 22 11.78 5.64 5.57
CA ASN A 22 13.03 6.21 5.09
C ASN A 22 14.19 5.24 5.39
N GLN A 23 15.01 4.92 4.39
CA GLN A 23 16.16 4.03 4.58
C GLN A 23 17.29 4.68 5.42
N SER A 24 17.32 6.01 5.49
CA SER A 24 18.39 6.75 6.16
C SER A 24 18.10 7.06 7.63
N GLU A 25 16.83 7.03 8.05
CA GLU A 25 16.40 7.45 9.38
C GLU A 25 15.54 6.37 10.06
N PRO A 26 15.73 6.11 11.36
CA PRO A 26 14.90 5.17 12.10
C PRO A 26 13.47 5.70 12.21
N LEU A 27 12.46 4.84 12.04
CA LEU A 27 11.09 5.14 12.44
C LEU A 27 10.89 4.65 13.88
N VAL A 28 10.76 5.56 14.83
CA VAL A 28 10.46 5.24 16.24
C VAL A 28 8.95 5.13 16.45
N ILE A 29 8.55 4.05 17.07
CA ILE A 29 7.16 3.68 17.37
C ILE A 29 6.98 3.69 18.89
N GLY A 30 5.94 4.38 19.37
CA GLY A 30 5.67 4.46 20.80
C GLY A 30 4.29 5.01 21.10
N ARG A 31 3.93 5.03 22.38
CA ARG A 31 2.66 5.62 22.84
C ARG A 31 2.75 7.14 23.02
N LYS A 32 3.92 7.63 23.43
CA LYS A 32 4.14 9.05 23.79
C LYS A 32 5.27 9.70 23.01
N ASN A 33 6.24 8.90 22.57
CA ASN A 33 7.45 9.35 21.89
C ASN A 33 7.63 8.60 20.57
N GLY A 34 8.23 9.28 19.59
CA GLY A 34 8.51 8.74 18.26
C GLY A 34 7.62 9.35 17.18
N GLU A 35 7.93 9.03 15.93
CA GLU A 35 7.22 9.51 14.75
C GLU A 35 5.88 8.79 14.55
N LEU A 36 5.79 7.51 14.94
CA LEU A 36 4.54 6.75 14.93
C LEU A 36 3.99 6.58 16.35
N LEU A 37 3.02 7.44 16.68
CA LEU A 37 2.30 7.38 17.95
C LEU A 37 1.11 6.39 17.87
N LEU A 38 1.13 5.38 18.73
CA LEU A 38 0.06 4.40 18.90
C LEU A 38 -0.59 4.61 20.27
N ASP A 39 -1.78 5.23 20.28
CA ASP A 39 -2.52 5.48 21.51
C ASP A 39 -3.18 4.21 22.05
N ASP A 40 -2.37 3.43 22.76
CA ASP A 40 -2.76 2.15 23.34
C ASP A 40 -2.03 1.94 24.67
N PRO A 41 -2.75 1.69 25.78
CA PRO A 41 -2.15 1.41 27.09
C PRO A 41 -1.13 0.26 27.11
N LEU A 42 -1.23 -0.69 26.18
CA LEU A 42 -0.30 -1.80 26.03
C LEU A 42 1.01 -1.40 25.31
N VAL A 43 1.11 -0.18 24.80
CA VAL A 43 2.29 0.34 24.12
C VAL A 43 3.10 1.22 25.08
N SER A 44 4.38 0.92 25.25
CA SER A 44 5.32 1.74 26.03
C SER A 44 5.54 3.12 25.40
N GLY A 45 5.98 4.11 26.22
CA GLY A 45 6.18 5.50 25.78
C GLY A 45 7.07 5.61 24.54
N THR A 46 8.20 4.91 24.58
CA THR A 46 9.06 4.57 23.43
C THR A 46 9.10 3.04 23.38
N HIS A 47 8.57 2.40 22.34
CA HIS A 47 8.34 0.95 22.33
C HIS A 47 9.33 0.20 21.46
N ALA A 48 9.39 0.55 20.18
CA ALA A 48 10.24 -0.08 19.19
C ALA A 48 10.70 0.94 18.16
N GLN A 49 11.68 0.57 17.35
CA GLN A 49 12.04 1.32 16.16
C GLN A 49 12.22 0.38 14.97
N LEU A 50 11.97 0.92 13.78
CA LEU A 50 12.24 0.26 12.52
C LEU A 50 13.44 0.93 11.85
N VAL A 51 14.46 0.15 11.51
CA VAL A 51 15.70 0.63 10.89
C VAL A 51 15.99 -0.15 9.61
N PHE A 52 16.59 0.50 8.61
CA PHE A 52 17.08 -0.19 7.42
C PHE A 52 18.55 -0.56 7.61
N ARG A 53 18.87 -1.87 7.61
CA ARG A 53 20.23 -2.41 7.78
C ARG A 53 20.41 -3.65 6.94
N ASN A 54 21.60 -3.85 6.38
CA ASN A 54 21.96 -5.04 5.58
C ASN A 54 20.94 -5.33 4.46
N ASP A 55 20.51 -4.30 3.74
CA ASP A 55 19.51 -4.39 2.66
C ASP A 55 18.13 -4.92 3.11
N GLY A 56 17.76 -4.67 4.37
CA GLY A 56 16.48 -5.11 4.92
C GLY A 56 15.97 -4.23 6.05
N TRP A 57 14.67 -4.30 6.29
CA TRP A 57 14.03 -3.66 7.43
C TRP A 57 14.19 -4.53 8.67
N VAL A 58 14.59 -3.90 9.78
CA VAL A 58 14.83 -4.56 11.06
C VAL A 58 14.03 -3.83 12.13
N VAL A 59 13.23 -4.58 12.88
CA VAL A 59 12.51 -4.09 14.04
C VAL A 59 13.37 -4.32 15.27
N GLN A 60 13.53 -3.27 16.08
CA GLN A 60 14.23 -3.32 17.36
C GLN A 60 13.28 -2.90 18.48
N ASP A 61 13.06 -3.78 19.44
CA ASP A 61 12.36 -3.47 20.68
C ASP A 61 13.27 -2.64 21.59
N LEU A 62 12.76 -1.52 22.10
CA LEU A 62 13.52 -0.55 22.89
C LEU A 62 13.33 -0.76 24.40
N GLY A 63 13.06 -1.99 24.83
CA GLY A 63 12.80 -2.33 26.22
C GLY A 63 11.34 -2.12 26.59
N SER A 64 10.43 -2.47 25.70
CA SER A 64 9.00 -2.33 25.94
C SER A 64 8.50 -3.27 27.03
N THR A 65 7.38 -2.92 27.67
CA THR A 65 6.81 -3.70 28.78
C THR A 65 6.14 -4.99 28.29
N ASN A 66 5.40 -4.91 27.19
CA ASN A 66 4.63 -6.03 26.64
C ASN A 66 5.36 -6.75 25.49
N GLY A 67 6.51 -6.22 25.07
CA GLY A 67 7.30 -6.76 23.98
C GLY A 67 6.75 -6.44 22.60
N THR A 68 7.63 -6.56 21.61
CA THR A 68 7.32 -6.47 20.18
C THR A 68 7.24 -7.86 19.58
N MET A 69 6.25 -8.13 18.73
CA MET A 69 6.06 -9.45 18.11
C MET A 69 6.10 -9.39 16.58
N ILE A 70 6.70 -10.40 15.94
CA ILE A 70 6.63 -10.62 14.48
C ILE A 70 6.04 -12.01 14.22
N ASP A 71 4.98 -12.08 13.41
CA ASP A 71 4.25 -13.31 13.06
C ASP A 71 3.92 -14.19 14.29
N GLY A 72 3.52 -13.55 15.39
CA GLY A 72 3.14 -14.22 16.63
C GLY A 72 4.30 -14.57 17.59
N ARG A 73 5.54 -14.15 17.31
CA ARG A 73 6.72 -14.44 18.16
C ARG A 73 7.33 -13.16 18.73
N LEU A 74 7.63 -13.14 20.02
CA LEU A 74 8.34 -12.05 20.68
C LEU A 74 9.76 -11.91 20.14
N VAL A 75 10.15 -10.68 19.79
CA VAL A 75 11.46 -10.35 19.23
C VAL A 75 12.05 -9.14 19.95
N ARG A 76 13.38 -9.10 20.03
CA ARG A 76 14.12 -7.91 20.47
C ARG A 76 14.82 -7.20 19.32
N ASP A 77 15.39 -7.96 18.41
CA ASP A 77 15.99 -7.47 17.17
C ASP A 77 15.72 -8.55 16.11
N ALA A 78 14.95 -8.21 15.08
CA ALA A 78 14.57 -9.16 14.05
C ALA A 78 14.28 -8.49 12.71
N GLN A 79 14.63 -9.18 11.62
CA GLN A 79 14.32 -8.75 10.27
C GLN A 79 12.81 -8.82 10.02
N LEU A 80 12.22 -7.69 9.65
CA LEU A 80 10.83 -7.60 9.23
C LEU A 80 10.75 -7.84 7.73
N ARG A 81 10.21 -8.98 7.34
CA ARG A 81 10.03 -9.35 5.94
C ARG A 81 8.81 -8.63 5.36
N PRO A 82 8.80 -8.29 4.06
CA PRO A 82 7.61 -7.79 3.40
C PRO A 82 6.43 -8.74 3.64
N GLY A 83 5.29 -8.20 4.07
CA GLY A 83 4.10 -8.97 4.39
C GLY A 83 4.11 -9.71 5.73
N ALA A 84 5.17 -9.61 6.53
CA ALA A 84 5.15 -10.10 7.91
C ALA A 84 4.30 -9.17 8.80
N GLU A 85 3.62 -9.76 9.78
CA GLU A 85 2.80 -9.02 10.75
C GLU A 85 3.65 -8.61 11.95
N LEU A 86 3.84 -7.29 12.11
CA LEU A 86 4.40 -6.67 13.29
C LEU A 86 3.28 -6.32 14.27
N ALA A 87 3.29 -6.91 15.46
CA ALA A 87 2.35 -6.59 16.52
C ALA A 87 3.03 -5.81 17.65
N ILE A 88 2.42 -4.67 18.01
CA ILE A 88 2.84 -3.76 19.07
C ILE A 88 1.59 -3.37 19.85
N GLY A 89 1.48 -3.86 21.10
CA GLY A 89 0.23 -3.76 21.86
C GLY A 89 -0.93 -4.45 21.13
N SER A 90 -2.05 -3.74 20.97
CA SER A 90 -3.24 -4.18 20.21
C SER A 90 -3.17 -3.84 18.71
N HIS A 91 -2.11 -3.17 18.27
CA HIS A 91 -1.94 -2.78 16.88
C HIS A 91 -1.20 -3.85 16.09
N ARG A 92 -1.69 -4.12 14.89
CA ARG A 92 -0.99 -4.92 13.88
C ARG A 92 -0.59 -4.03 12.73
N LEU A 93 0.65 -4.18 12.30
CA LEU A 93 1.26 -3.44 11.21
C LEU A 93 1.87 -4.42 10.22
N VAL A 94 1.85 -4.08 8.94
CA VAL A 94 2.41 -4.93 7.89
C VAL A 94 3.34 -4.11 7.02
N LEU A 95 4.53 -4.65 6.74
CA LEU A 95 5.53 -4.01 5.90
C LEU A 95 5.24 -4.24 4.42
N PHE A 96 5.26 -3.16 3.64
CA PHE A 96 5.15 -3.18 2.19
C PHE A 96 6.45 -2.61 1.60
N VAL A 97 7.10 -3.36 0.71
CA VAL A 97 8.32 -2.90 0.01
C VAL A 97 8.04 -2.91 -1.49
N GLY A 98 8.20 -1.76 -2.14
CA GLY A 98 8.13 -1.64 -3.58
C GLY A 98 9.52 -1.75 -4.20
N LEU A 99 9.73 -2.72 -5.09
CA LEU A 99 10.91 -2.70 -5.97
C LEU A 99 10.70 -1.61 -7.03
N GLU A 100 11.51 -0.57 -7.04
CA GLU A 100 11.79 0.18 -8.26
C GLU A 100 12.66 -0.74 -9.13
N GLN A 101 12.18 -1.10 -10.32
CA GLN A 101 13.11 -1.49 -11.37
C GLN A 101 13.14 -0.31 -12.32
N GLU A 102 14.36 0.19 -12.55
CA GLU A 102 14.74 1.30 -13.42
C GLU A 102 13.76 1.48 -14.59
N GLU A 103 13.01 2.59 -14.56
CA GLU A 103 12.57 3.23 -15.80
C GLU A 103 13.86 3.68 -16.49
N ARG A 104 14.45 2.82 -17.34
CA ARG A 104 15.28 3.33 -18.43
C ARG A 104 14.38 4.26 -19.21
N GLU A 105 14.69 5.55 -19.09
CA GLU A 105 14.19 6.62 -19.94
C GLU A 105 14.18 6.14 -21.40
N LEU A 106 13.01 5.73 -21.87
CA LEU A 106 12.72 5.79 -23.29
C LEU A 106 12.61 7.27 -23.60
N GLN A 107 13.75 7.84 -23.97
CA GLN A 107 13.85 9.12 -24.67
C GLN A 107 12.75 9.14 -25.74
N SER A 108 11.76 9.99 -25.54
CA SER A 108 10.75 10.32 -26.55
C SER A 108 11.45 10.95 -27.75
N PRO A 109 11.34 10.40 -28.97
CA PRO A 109 11.68 11.14 -30.17
C PRO A 109 10.59 12.19 -30.45
N GLU A 110 11.03 13.19 -31.19
CA GLU A 110 10.48 14.52 -31.40
C GLU A 110 9.07 14.63 -32.04
N SER A 111 8.56 15.86 -31.91
CA SER A 111 7.71 16.61 -32.85
C SER A 111 6.18 16.45 -32.79
N THR A 112 5.54 17.49 -32.24
CA THR A 112 4.73 18.43 -33.04
C THR A 112 4.84 19.84 -32.43
N ALA A 113 5.51 20.73 -33.15
CA ALA A 113 5.28 22.18 -33.08
C ALA A 113 3.85 22.52 -33.57
N ASP A 114 3.50 23.81 -33.50
CA ASP A 114 2.29 24.48 -34.03
C ASP A 114 1.16 24.66 -33.00
N ILE A 115 1.14 25.75 -32.22
CA ILE A 115 0.63 27.10 -32.54
C ILE A 115 -0.90 27.24 -32.37
N ALA A 116 -1.29 28.40 -31.83
CA ALA A 116 -2.64 29.00 -31.67
C ALA A 116 -3.34 28.56 -30.36
N TRP A 117 -3.68 29.41 -29.40
CA TRP A 117 -4.28 30.77 -29.43
C TRP A 117 -3.79 31.54 -28.19
N LEU A 118 -3.04 32.66 -28.19
CA LEU A 118 -3.32 34.05 -28.66
C LEU A 118 -4.64 34.67 -28.14
N MET A 119 -4.49 35.52 -27.09
CA MET A 119 -5.23 36.77 -26.76
C MET A 119 -6.70 36.59 -26.28
N ASP A 120 -7.18 37.21 -25.20
CA ASP A 120 -7.21 38.65 -24.89
C ASP A 120 -7.09 38.99 -23.38
N GLU A 121 -6.55 40.18 -23.11
CA GLU A 121 -6.63 40.94 -21.85
C GLU A 121 -8.05 41.51 -21.62
N GLU A 122 -8.48 41.60 -20.35
CA GLU A 122 -9.09 42.78 -19.67
C GLU A 122 -10.18 42.42 -18.61
N LEU A 123 -10.10 43.11 -17.45
CA LEU A 123 -11.02 43.24 -16.30
C LEU A 123 -11.14 42.07 -15.28
N VAL A 124 -11.09 42.24 -13.95
CA VAL A 124 -10.95 43.41 -13.03
C VAL A 124 -10.50 42.91 -11.65
N GLU A 125 -9.79 43.79 -10.92
CA GLU A 125 -9.29 43.70 -9.55
C GLU A 125 -10.31 43.22 -8.50
N GLN A 126 -9.85 42.48 -7.47
CA GLN A 126 -9.83 42.91 -6.04
C GLN A 126 -8.82 42.07 -5.23
N GLN A 127 -7.82 42.74 -4.64
CA GLN A 127 -7.06 42.32 -3.43
C GLN A 127 -7.61 43.17 -2.24
N PRO A 128 -7.40 42.85 -0.93
CA PRO A 128 -6.17 42.26 -0.37
C PRO A 128 -6.26 41.42 0.94
N THR A 129 -5.07 40.95 1.35
CA THR A 129 -4.62 40.54 2.70
C THR A 129 -5.05 39.18 3.27
N SER A 130 -4.10 38.25 3.40
CA SER A 130 -3.37 38.08 4.66
C SER A 130 -2.21 37.09 4.51
N ASP A 131 -1.24 37.33 5.37
CA ASP A 131 0.13 36.86 5.39
C ASP A 131 0.26 35.35 5.61
N SER A 132 1.38 34.83 5.13
CA SER A 132 1.84 33.46 5.26
C SER A 132 2.15 33.13 6.73
N THR A 133 1.58 32.05 7.27
CA THR A 133 2.29 31.18 8.23
C THR A 133 1.54 29.86 8.45
N LEU A 134 2.21 28.77 8.08
CA LEU A 134 1.92 27.35 8.37
C LEU A 134 0.72 26.72 7.62
N PRO A 135 0.91 25.63 6.86
CA PRO A 135 -0.22 24.77 6.51
C PRO A 135 -0.79 24.12 7.79
N PRO A 136 -2.12 24.02 7.94
CA PRO A 136 -2.75 23.47 9.12
C PRO A 136 -2.44 21.98 9.31
N ALA A 137 -2.50 21.59 10.57
CA ALA A 137 -2.41 20.24 11.05
C ALA A 137 -3.51 19.31 10.51
N ASP A 138 -3.17 18.03 10.56
CA ASP A 138 -4.06 16.92 10.89
C ASP A 138 -5.06 16.38 9.85
N VAL A 139 -4.80 15.10 9.53
CA VAL A 139 -5.78 14.04 9.28
C VAL A 139 -6.62 14.21 8.00
N ILE A 140 -6.02 13.78 6.88
CA ILE A 140 -6.80 13.49 5.67
C ILE A 140 -7.22 12.02 5.73
N ASP A 141 -8.42 11.81 6.25
CA ASP A 141 -9.23 10.59 6.11
C ASP A 141 -10.12 10.64 4.86
N GLN A 142 -9.58 11.14 3.73
CA GLN A 142 -10.36 11.27 2.50
C GLN A 142 -9.62 10.70 1.29
N ASP A 143 -10.28 9.70 0.72
CA ASP A 143 -10.23 9.34 -0.69
C ASP A 143 -8.95 8.62 -1.18
N LEU A 144 -8.94 7.31 -0.89
CA LEU A 144 -8.51 6.24 -1.80
C LEU A 144 -9.31 6.27 -3.14
N ARG A 145 -9.54 7.44 -3.74
CA ARG A 145 -9.86 7.53 -5.15
C ARG A 145 -8.58 7.21 -5.89
N LEU A 146 -8.69 6.33 -6.89
CA LEU A 146 -7.70 6.32 -7.97
C LEU A 146 -7.45 7.78 -8.37
N PRO A 147 -6.19 8.24 -8.55
CA PRO A 147 -5.99 9.55 -9.14
C PRO A 147 -6.83 9.62 -10.43
N PRO A 148 -7.53 10.74 -10.71
CA PRO A 148 -8.37 10.84 -11.89
C PRO A 148 -7.58 10.41 -13.13
N GLY A 149 -8.07 9.37 -13.83
CA GLY A 149 -7.45 8.79 -15.02
C GLY A 149 -6.83 7.39 -14.87
N LEU A 150 -6.64 6.83 -13.67
CA LEU A 150 -6.14 5.44 -13.58
C LEU A 150 -7.26 4.45 -13.92
N GLN A 151 -7.17 3.75 -15.06
CA GLN A 151 -8.05 2.63 -15.38
C GLN A 151 -7.32 1.32 -15.09
N ALA A 152 -7.68 0.65 -14.01
CA ALA A 152 -7.19 -0.70 -13.73
C ALA A 152 -8.29 -1.73 -13.95
N LEU A 153 -7.94 -2.83 -14.62
CA LEU A 153 -8.80 -3.98 -14.80
C LEU A 153 -8.06 -5.24 -14.39
N VAL A 154 -8.82 -6.22 -13.93
CA VAL A 154 -8.36 -7.61 -13.79
C VAL A 154 -9.17 -8.45 -14.75
N GLU A 155 -8.45 -9.18 -15.59
CA GLU A 155 -8.99 -10.20 -16.45
C GLU A 155 -8.77 -11.57 -15.80
N VAL A 156 -9.80 -12.39 -15.71
CA VAL A 156 -9.65 -13.79 -15.31
C VAL A 156 -9.16 -14.57 -16.52
N ILE A 157 -7.89 -14.95 -16.54
CA ILE A 157 -7.28 -15.65 -17.67
C ILE A 157 -7.36 -17.18 -17.54
N ALA A 158 -7.65 -17.69 -16.34
CA ALA A 158 -7.89 -19.12 -16.09
C ALA A 158 -8.81 -19.30 -14.87
N GLY A 159 -9.52 -20.43 -14.83
CA GLY A 159 -10.50 -20.76 -13.79
C GLY A 159 -11.92 -20.87 -14.33
N GLU A 160 -12.89 -21.07 -13.44
CA GLU A 160 -14.31 -21.20 -13.79
C GLU A 160 -14.88 -19.92 -14.43
N ASP A 161 -14.37 -18.76 -14.00
CA ASP A 161 -14.78 -17.45 -14.51
C ASP A 161 -13.87 -16.93 -15.64
N ALA A 162 -13.14 -17.80 -16.34
CA ALA A 162 -12.19 -17.38 -17.38
C ALA A 162 -12.87 -16.54 -18.48
N GLY A 163 -12.21 -15.45 -18.89
CA GLY A 163 -12.71 -14.46 -19.85
C GLY A 163 -13.50 -13.31 -19.24
N THR A 164 -13.81 -13.36 -17.93
CA THR A 164 -14.46 -12.24 -17.24
C THR A 164 -13.46 -11.12 -16.97
N VAL A 165 -13.92 -9.87 -17.10
CA VAL A 165 -13.11 -8.67 -16.89
C VAL A 165 -13.79 -7.78 -15.86
N HIS A 166 -13.07 -7.47 -14.79
CA HIS A 166 -13.52 -6.59 -13.73
C HIS A 166 -12.73 -5.28 -13.79
N ARG A 167 -13.43 -4.16 -14.01
CA ARG A 167 -12.86 -2.81 -13.98
C ARG A 167 -13.12 -2.21 -12.61
N PHE A 168 -12.13 -1.56 -12.01
CA PHE A 168 -12.30 -0.94 -10.71
C PHE A 168 -12.05 0.56 -10.76
N ALA A 169 -12.94 1.30 -10.09
CA ALA A 169 -12.93 2.76 -10.00
C ALA A 169 -12.48 3.27 -8.61
N ARG A 170 -12.16 2.36 -7.68
CA ARG A 170 -11.86 2.64 -6.27
C ARG A 170 -10.47 2.10 -5.90
N GLY A 171 -9.81 2.74 -4.93
CA GLY A 171 -8.46 2.39 -4.48
C GLY A 171 -8.36 1.18 -3.55
N ASN A 172 -9.47 0.51 -3.24
CA ASN A 172 -9.51 -0.73 -2.47
C ASN A 172 -10.46 -1.70 -3.17
N ILE A 173 -9.95 -2.88 -3.53
CA ILE A 173 -10.65 -3.85 -4.38
C ILE A 173 -10.54 -5.21 -3.71
N THR A 174 -11.66 -5.72 -3.23
CA THR A 174 -11.73 -7.04 -2.57
C THR A 174 -11.97 -8.14 -3.61
N ILE A 175 -11.16 -9.18 -3.54
CA ILE A 175 -11.31 -10.41 -4.33
C ILE A 175 -11.82 -11.51 -3.40
N GLY A 176 -12.89 -12.20 -3.82
CA GLY A 176 -13.52 -13.19 -2.96
C GLY A 176 -14.55 -14.07 -3.65
N ARG A 177 -14.89 -15.18 -3.00
CA ARG A 177 -15.84 -16.15 -3.53
C ARG A 177 -17.26 -15.61 -3.49
N LYS A 178 -17.84 -15.35 -4.67
CA LYS A 178 -19.18 -14.79 -4.87
C LYS A 178 -19.42 -13.49 -4.07
N SER A 179 -18.37 -12.77 -3.72
CA SER A 179 -18.43 -11.53 -2.94
C SER A 179 -17.21 -10.64 -3.19
N GLY A 180 -17.38 -9.34 -2.98
CA GLY A 180 -16.35 -8.32 -3.27
C GLY A 180 -16.54 -7.69 -4.65
N GLU A 181 -15.66 -6.76 -5.03
CA GLU A 181 -15.68 -6.14 -6.36
C GLU A 181 -15.21 -7.09 -7.47
N VAL A 182 -14.40 -8.09 -7.12
CA VAL A 182 -13.99 -9.18 -8.03
C VAL A 182 -14.54 -10.50 -7.48
N PRO A 183 -15.83 -10.79 -7.72
CA PRO A 183 -16.43 -12.03 -7.30
C PRO A 183 -15.94 -13.18 -8.19
N LEU A 184 -15.43 -14.23 -7.56
CA LEU A 184 -15.05 -15.49 -8.22
C LEU A 184 -16.04 -16.60 -7.85
N SER A 185 -16.42 -17.44 -8.80
CA SER A 185 -17.31 -18.59 -8.59
C SER A 185 -16.60 -19.76 -7.92
N ASP A 186 -15.27 -19.80 -8.02
CA ASP A 186 -14.44 -20.91 -7.57
C ASP A 186 -14.57 -21.19 -6.06
N ILE A 187 -14.91 -22.44 -5.73
CA ILE A 187 -15.15 -22.92 -4.37
C ILE A 187 -13.91 -22.90 -3.48
N GLU A 188 -12.71 -22.98 -4.08
CA GLU A 188 -11.43 -22.91 -3.36
C GLU A 188 -11.06 -21.48 -2.94
N VAL A 189 -11.84 -20.49 -3.38
CA VAL A 189 -11.67 -19.10 -3.00
C VAL A 189 -12.41 -18.84 -1.68
N SER A 190 -11.78 -18.04 -0.82
CA SER A 190 -12.38 -17.63 0.46
C SER A 190 -13.34 -16.46 0.20
N ARG A 191 -14.37 -16.30 1.04
CA ARG A 191 -15.33 -15.18 0.89
C ARG A 191 -14.63 -13.81 0.85
N ARG A 192 -13.64 -13.62 1.72
CA ARG A 192 -12.71 -12.50 1.69
C ARG A 192 -11.30 -13.07 1.54
N HIS A 193 -10.84 -13.24 0.31
CA HIS A 193 -9.60 -13.98 0.04
C HIS A 193 -8.39 -13.04 -0.01
N ALA A 194 -8.46 -12.02 -0.86
CA ALA A 194 -7.40 -11.06 -1.04
C ALA A 194 -7.96 -9.66 -1.26
N VAL A 195 -7.09 -8.66 -1.14
CA VAL A 195 -7.41 -7.27 -1.44
C VAL A 195 -6.31 -6.66 -2.29
N ILE A 196 -6.70 -5.92 -3.32
CA ILE A 196 -5.81 -5.03 -4.06
C ILE A 196 -6.00 -3.62 -3.51
N GLU A 197 -4.92 -3.01 -3.07
CA GLU A 197 -4.91 -1.68 -2.45
C GLU A 197 -4.01 -0.75 -3.26
N VAL A 198 -4.56 0.40 -3.63
CA VAL A 198 -3.86 1.44 -4.38
C VAL A 198 -3.35 2.48 -3.40
N PHE A 199 -2.08 2.84 -3.54
CA PHE A 199 -1.40 3.83 -2.73
C PHE A 199 -0.78 4.91 -3.61
N GLY A 200 -1.01 6.17 -3.22
CA GLY A 200 -0.62 7.34 -3.99
C GLY A 200 -1.18 7.30 -5.41
N ARG A 201 -0.41 7.79 -6.39
CA ARG A 201 -0.88 7.82 -7.78
C ARG A 201 -0.70 6.49 -8.55
N ARG A 202 0.15 5.56 -8.06
CA ARG A 202 0.69 4.49 -8.91
C ARG A 202 1.03 3.16 -8.23
N MET A 203 0.97 3.06 -6.91
CA MET A 203 1.44 1.84 -6.23
C MET A 203 0.27 0.91 -5.93
N LEU A 204 0.19 -0.23 -6.61
CA LEU A 204 -0.82 -1.25 -6.30
C LEU A 204 -0.16 -2.36 -5.49
N PHE A 205 -0.85 -2.85 -4.47
CA PHE A 205 -0.40 -3.97 -3.66
C PHE A 205 -1.52 -5.00 -3.54
N LEU A 206 -1.15 -6.26 -3.67
CA LEU A 206 -1.98 -7.41 -3.35
C LEU A 206 -1.68 -7.84 -1.91
N ARG A 207 -2.72 -8.09 -1.13
CA ARG A 207 -2.59 -8.65 0.21
C ARG A 207 -3.55 -9.82 0.41
N ASP A 208 -3.04 -10.91 0.94
CA ASP A 208 -3.84 -12.06 1.39
C ASP A 208 -4.54 -11.70 2.72
N LEU A 209 -5.82 -12.05 2.84
CA LEU A 209 -6.63 -11.76 4.03
C LEU A 209 -6.71 -12.96 5.00
N GLY A 210 -5.70 -13.83 5.00
CA GLY A 210 -5.72 -15.09 5.76
C GLY A 210 -6.55 -16.16 5.05
N SER A 211 -6.39 -16.27 3.74
CA SER A 211 -7.15 -17.22 2.95
C SER A 211 -6.75 -18.67 3.23
N THR A 212 -7.68 -19.59 3.00
CA THR A 212 -7.46 -21.03 3.26
C THR A 212 -6.35 -21.60 2.39
N ASN A 213 -6.35 -21.28 1.09
CA ASN A 213 -5.42 -21.84 0.10
C ASN A 213 -4.23 -20.92 -0.21
N GLY A 214 -4.22 -19.72 0.37
CA GLY A 214 -3.21 -18.69 0.10
C GLY A 214 -3.43 -17.96 -1.22
N THR A 215 -2.85 -16.76 -1.30
CA THR A 215 -2.77 -15.94 -2.50
C THR A 215 -1.39 -16.06 -3.14
N TYR A 216 -1.32 -16.05 -4.47
CA TYR A 216 -0.09 -16.16 -5.24
C TYR A 216 0.10 -14.93 -6.14
N HIS A 217 1.32 -14.44 -6.27
CA HIS A 217 1.72 -13.41 -7.22
C HIS A 217 2.84 -13.96 -8.10
N ASN A 218 2.63 -13.96 -9.42
CA ASN A 218 3.56 -14.53 -10.40
C ASN A 218 4.05 -15.93 -10.02
N GLY A 219 3.12 -16.77 -9.53
CA GLY A 219 3.37 -18.17 -9.14
C GLY A 219 3.97 -18.38 -7.75
N ARG A 220 4.31 -17.31 -7.00
CA ARG A 220 4.85 -17.42 -5.64
C ARG A 220 3.78 -17.09 -4.62
N ARG A 221 3.66 -17.88 -3.55
CA ARG A 221 2.73 -17.60 -2.45
C ARG A 221 3.16 -16.34 -1.71
N ILE A 222 2.22 -15.43 -1.45
CA ILE A 222 2.47 -14.14 -0.81
C ILE A 222 1.49 -13.92 0.34
N SER A 223 1.94 -13.15 1.34
CA SER A 223 1.04 -12.44 2.24
C SER A 223 0.78 -11.02 1.74
N VAL A 224 1.80 -10.38 1.16
CA VAL A 224 1.74 -9.09 0.49
C VAL A 224 2.68 -9.08 -0.72
N ALA A 225 2.26 -8.46 -1.82
CA ALA A 225 3.08 -8.23 -3.00
C ALA A 225 2.75 -6.91 -3.69
N ARG A 226 3.75 -6.22 -4.24
CA ARG A 226 3.50 -5.10 -5.16
C ARG A 226 3.04 -5.64 -6.50
N LEU A 227 1.98 -5.06 -7.04
CA LEU A 227 1.47 -5.36 -8.36
C LEU A 227 1.94 -4.32 -9.39
N ARG A 228 2.22 -4.81 -10.59
CA ARG A 228 2.50 -4.02 -11.80
C ARG A 228 1.54 -4.43 -12.92
N THR A 229 1.44 -3.60 -13.94
CA THR A 229 0.67 -3.94 -15.15
C THR A 229 1.25 -5.21 -15.77
N GLY A 230 0.39 -6.16 -16.12
CA GLY A 230 0.75 -7.46 -16.67
C GLY A 230 0.95 -8.58 -15.63
N ASP A 231 1.05 -8.26 -14.34
CA ASP A 231 1.25 -9.27 -13.29
C ASP A 231 0.08 -10.23 -13.17
N THR A 232 0.39 -11.45 -12.72
CA THR A 232 -0.58 -12.51 -12.49
C THR A 232 -0.81 -12.75 -11.00
N ILE A 233 -2.07 -12.98 -10.65
CA ILE A 233 -2.54 -13.23 -9.29
C ILE A 233 -3.26 -14.58 -9.30
N GLY A 234 -2.72 -15.56 -8.57
CA GLY A 234 -3.34 -16.87 -8.38
C GLY A 234 -4.15 -16.91 -7.11
N ILE A 235 -5.43 -17.27 -7.20
CA ILE A 235 -6.38 -17.36 -6.10
C ILE A 235 -7.27 -18.59 -6.33
N GLY A 236 -7.15 -19.60 -5.46
CA GLY A 236 -7.77 -20.91 -5.72
C GLY A 236 -7.25 -21.51 -7.04
N ARG A 237 -8.17 -21.93 -7.92
CA ARG A 237 -7.91 -22.40 -9.29
C ARG A 237 -7.95 -21.27 -10.32
N SER A 238 -8.31 -20.06 -9.90
CA SER A 238 -8.40 -18.90 -10.78
C SER A 238 -7.05 -18.18 -10.90
N VAL A 239 -6.72 -17.77 -12.13
CA VAL A 239 -5.59 -16.89 -12.41
C VAL A 239 -6.12 -15.59 -13.00
N LEU A 240 -5.75 -14.50 -12.35
CA LEU A 240 -6.15 -13.14 -12.67
C LEU A 240 -4.94 -12.41 -13.25
N LYS A 241 -5.12 -11.65 -14.32
CA LYS A 241 -4.10 -10.79 -14.89
C LYS A 241 -4.48 -9.34 -14.66
N LEU A 242 -3.62 -8.59 -13.99
CA LEU A 242 -3.80 -7.16 -13.78
C LEU A 242 -3.37 -6.41 -15.04
N GLN A 243 -4.21 -5.51 -15.53
CA GLN A 243 -3.83 -4.53 -16.54
C GLN A 243 -4.14 -3.13 -16.02
N ILE A 244 -3.17 -2.23 -16.15
CA ILE A 244 -3.30 -0.82 -15.78
C ILE A 244 -3.16 -0.02 -17.07
N ALA A 245 -4.21 0.69 -17.46
CA ALA A 245 -4.26 1.61 -18.58
C ALA A 245 -4.18 3.07 -18.08
N ARG A 246 -3.64 3.93 -18.95
CA ARG A 246 -3.55 5.39 -18.78
C ARG A 246 -4.64 6.08 -19.58
#